data_AF-A0A2G9S7L9-F1
#
_entry.id   AF-A0A2G9S7L9-F1
#
_cell.length_a   1.000
_cell.length_b   1.000
_cell.length_c   1.000
_cell.angle_alpha   90.00
_cell.angle_beta   90.00
_cell.angle_gamma   90.00
#
_symmetry.space_group_name_H-M   'P 1'
#
loop_
_entity.id
_entity.type
_entity.pdbx_description
1 polymer ?
#
loop_
_entity_poly.entity_id
_entity_poly.type
_entity_poly.pdbx_seq_one_letter_code
_entity_poly.pdbx_strand_id
1 'polypeptide(L)'
;MLAVSHGRLDVVRALLQCGADVNVQDHDGSTALMCACEHGHADIVSLLLAEPTCDVSLTDNDGSTALSIALEAGQNDIAMLLYAYNAKTSSSSGGEQANTQHVNPTDESQ
;
A
#
# COMPACT_ATOMS: atom_id res chain seq x y z
N MET A 1 -9.57 10.37 -7.57
CA MET A 1 -9.67 9.55 -8.81
C MET A 1 -9.38 10.33 -10.07
N LEU A 2 -10.15 11.36 -10.44
CA LEU A 2 -9.98 12.07 -11.73
C LEU A 2 -8.54 12.50 -12.08
N ALA A 3 -7.81 13.11 -11.15
CA ALA A 3 -6.42 13.53 -11.40
C ALA A 3 -5.49 12.35 -11.70
N VAL A 4 -5.74 11.20 -11.06
CA VAL A 4 -4.99 9.96 -11.27
C VAL A 4 -5.31 9.36 -12.63
N SER A 5 -6.59 9.19 -12.98
CA SER A 5 -7.00 8.59 -14.26
C SER A 5 -6.53 9.36 -15.50
N HIS A 6 -6.20 10.65 -15.33
CA HIS A 6 -5.65 11.50 -16.39
C HIS A 6 -4.11 11.66 -16.32
N GLY A 7 -3.42 10.92 -15.45
CA GLY A 7 -1.95 10.98 -15.34
C GLY A 7 -1.42 12.34 -14.85
N ARG A 8 -2.21 13.12 -14.10
CA ARG A 8 -1.85 14.49 -13.70
C ARG A 8 -0.99 14.48 -12.43
N LEU A 9 0.27 14.03 -12.54
CA LEU A 9 1.20 13.88 -11.42
C LEU A 9 1.25 15.11 -10.50
N ASP A 10 1.41 16.31 -11.07
CA ASP A 10 1.52 17.55 -10.28
C ASP A 10 0.26 17.84 -9.46
N VAL A 11 -0.91 17.51 -10.01
CA VAL A 11 -2.20 17.68 -9.33
C VAL A 11 -2.34 16.64 -8.22
N VAL A 12 -1.96 15.39 -8.47
CA VAL A 12 -1.96 14.34 -7.45
C VAL A 12 -1.05 14.75 -6.29
N ARG A 13 0.17 15.22 -6.57
CA ARG A 13 1.10 15.73 -5.54
C ARG A 13 0.49 16.86 -4.71
N ALA A 14 -0.14 17.84 -5.35
CA ALA A 14 -0.78 18.95 -4.66
C ALA A 14 -1.95 18.47 -3.76
N LEU A 15 -2.73 17.50 -4.22
CA LEU A 15 -3.82 16.92 -3.42
C LEU A 15 -3.28 16.21 -2.17
N LEU A 16 -2.21 15.42 -2.29
CA LEU A 16 -1.57 14.76 -1.15
C LEU A 16 -1.01 15.77 -0.15
N GLN A 17 -0.38 16.85 -0.63
CA GLN A 17 0.11 17.94 0.22
C GLN A 17 -1.01 18.67 0.98
N CYS A 18 -2.23 18.70 0.42
CA CYS A 18 -3.42 19.21 1.07
C CYS A 18 -4.08 18.20 2.04
N GLY A 19 -3.49 17.03 2.24
CA GLY A 19 -4.02 15.99 3.14
C GLY A 19 -5.10 15.11 2.51
N ALA A 20 -5.12 14.97 1.18
CA ALA A 20 -6.00 13.99 0.54
C ALA A 20 -5.64 12.57 0.98
N ASP A 21 -6.66 11.80 1.36
CA ASP A 21 -6.50 10.40 1.76
C ASP A 21 -6.36 9.50 0.51
N VAL A 22 -5.27 8.73 0.47
CA VAL A 22 -4.91 7.82 -0.62
C VAL A 22 -5.73 6.53 -0.66
N ASN A 23 -6.35 6.16 0.46
CA ASN A 23 -7.10 4.91 0.63
C ASN A 23 -8.60 5.07 0.37
N VAL A 24 -9.06 6.28 0.05
CA VAL A 24 -10.46 6.51 -0.32
C VAL A 24 -10.81 5.63 -1.51
N GLN A 25 -11.89 4.87 -1.36
CA GLN A 25 -12.48 4.06 -2.42
C GLN A 25 -13.61 4.84 -3.10
N ASP A 26 -13.72 4.73 -4.42
CA ASP A 26 -14.87 5.23 -5.17
C ASP A 26 -16.05 4.25 -5.10
N HIS A 27 -17.08 4.49 -5.93
CA HIS A 27 -18.28 3.66 -5.95
C HIS A 27 -18.03 2.21 -6.37
N ASP A 28 -16.95 1.96 -7.11
CA ASP A 28 -16.56 0.63 -7.58
C ASP A 28 -15.58 -0.04 -6.61
N GLY A 29 -15.28 0.60 -5.47
CA GLY A 29 -14.29 0.13 -4.51
C GLY A 29 -12.85 0.45 -4.94
N SER A 30 -12.65 1.17 -6.05
CA SER A 30 -11.32 1.45 -6.57
C SER A 30 -10.62 2.54 -5.76
N THR A 31 -9.35 2.29 -5.39
CA THR A 31 -8.48 3.29 -4.76
C THR A 31 -7.70 4.08 -5.81
N ALA A 32 -7.07 5.19 -5.39
CA ALA A 32 -6.18 5.96 -6.25
C ALA A 32 -5.03 5.09 -6.81
N LEU A 33 -4.52 4.16 -6.01
CA LEU A 33 -3.46 3.24 -6.44
C LEU A 33 -3.95 2.29 -7.53
N MET A 34 -5.16 1.73 -7.39
CA MET A 34 -5.77 0.84 -8.39
C MET A 34 -5.97 1.55 -9.73
N CYS A 35 -6.54 2.76 -9.72
CA CYS A 35 -6.70 3.56 -10.94
C CYS A 35 -5.36 3.84 -11.64
N ALA A 36 -4.31 4.17 -10.86
CA ALA A 36 -2.97 4.41 -11.41
C ALA A 36 -2.36 3.15 -12.04
N CYS A 37 -2.64 1.98 -11.47
CA CYS A 37 -2.21 0.68 -11.98
C CYS A 37 -2.94 0.32 -13.27
N GLU A 38 -4.25 0.50 -13.33
CA GLU A 38 -5.04 0.24 -14.53
C GLU A 38 -4.57 1.08 -15.73
N HIS A 39 -4.28 2.36 -15.49
CA HIS A 39 -3.92 3.32 -16.54
C HIS A 39 -2.41 3.38 -16.85
N GLY A 40 -1.58 2.61 -16.14
CA GLY A 40 -0.13 2.54 -16.41
C GLY A 40 0.67 3.77 -15.93
N HIS A 41 0.19 4.51 -14.94
CA HIS A 41 0.86 5.72 -14.44
C HIS A 41 1.89 5.41 -13.35
N ALA A 42 3.04 4.84 -13.75
CA ALA A 42 4.08 4.36 -12.85
C ALA A 42 4.66 5.45 -11.90
N ASP A 43 4.71 6.69 -12.36
CA ASP A 43 5.13 7.86 -11.57
C ASP A 43 4.13 8.18 -10.44
N ILE A 44 2.83 8.09 -10.73
CA ILE A 44 1.78 8.24 -9.73
C ILE A 44 1.75 7.05 -8.77
N VAL A 45 1.93 5.82 -9.26
CA VAL A 45 2.06 4.63 -8.40
C VAL A 45 3.21 4.82 -7.40
N SER A 46 4.39 5.23 -7.89
CA SER A 46 5.56 5.46 -7.04
C SER A 46 5.30 6.55 -5.99
N LEU A 47 4.59 7.62 -6.38
CA LEU A 47 4.22 8.69 -5.47
C LEU A 47 3.26 8.20 -4.37
N LEU A 48 2.21 7.47 -4.74
CA LEU A 48 1.22 6.96 -3.79
C LEU A 48 1.84 5.95 -2.81
N LEU A 49 2.70 5.07 -3.28
CA LEU A 49 3.42 4.10 -2.41
C LEU A 49 4.43 4.76 -1.47
N ALA A 50 4.87 5.99 -1.76
CA ALA A 50 5.71 6.75 -0.85
C ALA A 50 4.91 7.36 0.32
N GLU A 51 3.57 7.41 0.22
CA GLU A 51 2.73 7.90 1.30
C GLU A 51 2.64 6.86 2.43
N PRO A 52 2.91 7.24 3.68
CA PRO A 52 3.00 6.31 4.81
C PRO A 52 1.67 5.64 5.15
N THR A 53 0.55 6.25 4.74
CA THR A 53 -0.79 5.72 4.96
C THR A 53 -1.26 4.80 3.84
N CYS A 54 -0.51 4.64 2.74
CA CYS A 54 -0.95 3.87 1.58
C CYS A 54 -1.13 2.38 1.92
N ASP A 55 -2.37 1.90 1.81
CA ASP A 55 -2.74 0.50 2.01
C ASP A 55 -2.87 -0.22 0.65
N VAL A 56 -1.86 -1.03 0.34
CA VAL A 56 -1.80 -1.83 -0.90
C VAL A 56 -2.65 -3.09 -0.85
N SER A 57 -3.20 -3.44 0.33
CA SER A 57 -4.01 -4.66 0.54
C SER A 57 -5.50 -4.47 0.27
N LEU A 58 -5.94 -3.23 0.09
CA LEU A 58 -7.33 -2.92 -0.26
C LEU A 58 -7.72 -3.60 -1.58
N THR A 59 -9.00 -3.96 -1.65
CA THR A 59 -9.62 -4.58 -2.82
C THR A 59 -10.81 -3.77 -3.31
N ASP A 60 -11.02 -3.75 -4.63
CA ASP A 60 -12.25 -3.23 -5.21
C ASP A 60 -13.46 -4.14 -4.93
N ASN A 61 -14.62 -3.79 -5.49
CA ASN A 61 -15.86 -4.55 -5.30
C ASN A 61 -15.81 -5.98 -5.87
N ASP A 62 -14.91 -6.24 -6.81
CA ASP A 62 -14.70 -7.56 -7.41
C ASP A 62 -13.63 -8.39 -6.67
N GLY A 63 -13.02 -7.82 -5.62
CA GLY A 63 -11.97 -8.46 -4.83
C GLY A 63 -10.57 -8.30 -5.45
N SER A 64 -10.41 -7.43 -6.44
CA SER A 64 -9.16 -7.17 -7.12
C SER A 64 -8.29 -6.18 -6.34
N THR A 65 -7.01 -6.52 -6.19
CA THR A 65 -5.98 -5.67 -5.57
C THR A 65 -5.30 -4.80 -6.62
N ALA A 66 -4.56 -3.76 -6.20
CA ALA A 66 -3.73 -2.99 -7.12
C ALA A 66 -2.75 -3.86 -7.95
N LEU A 67 -2.23 -4.94 -7.35
CA LEU A 67 -1.33 -5.86 -8.05
C LEU A 67 -2.06 -6.71 -9.10
N SER A 68 -3.26 -7.24 -8.80
CA SER A 68 -4.02 -8.01 -9.79
C SER A 68 -4.44 -7.13 -10.97
N ILE A 69 -4.90 -5.91 -10.69
CA ILE A 69 -5.26 -4.92 -11.72
C ILE A 69 -4.06 -4.60 -12.62
N ALA A 70 -2.87 -4.36 -12.04
CA ALA A 70 -1.66 -4.10 -12.83
C ALA A 70 -1.32 -5.28 -13.78
N LEU A 71 -1.49 -6.53 -13.31
CA LEU A 71 -1.24 -7.72 -14.12
C LEU A 71 -2.29 -7.90 -15.22
N GLU A 72 -3.58 -7.69 -14.91
CA GLU A 72 -4.70 -7.79 -15.85
C GLU A 72 -4.60 -6.73 -16.96
N ALA A 73 -4.17 -5.51 -16.59
CA ALA A 73 -3.92 -4.42 -17.53
C ALA A 73 -2.59 -4.56 -18.31
N GLY A 74 -1.77 -5.58 -18.02
CA GLY A 74 -0.49 -5.82 -18.69
C GLY A 74 0.64 -4.85 -18.29
N GLN A 75 0.49 -4.14 -17.17
CA GLN A 75 1.45 -3.16 -16.65
C GLN A 75 2.56 -3.84 -15.84
N ASN A 76 3.38 -4.64 -16.52
CA ASN A 76 4.40 -5.50 -15.88
C ASN A 76 5.38 -4.73 -14.98
N ASP A 77 5.83 -3.54 -15.40
CA ASP A 77 6.77 -2.73 -14.61
C ASP A 77 6.13 -2.25 -13.29
N ILE A 78 4.84 -1.89 -13.33
CA ILE A 78 4.07 -1.48 -12.15
C ILE A 78 3.82 -2.68 -11.24
N ALA A 79 3.45 -3.83 -11.80
CA ALA A 79 3.27 -5.06 -11.03
C ALA A 79 4.56 -5.45 -10.30
N MET A 80 5.72 -5.34 -10.97
CA MET A 80 7.03 -5.57 -10.36
C MET A 80 7.33 -4.57 -9.24
N LEU A 81 6.97 -3.30 -9.42
CA LEU A 81 7.12 -2.26 -8.40
C LEU A 81 6.30 -2.61 -7.15
N LEU A 82 5.01 -2.95 -7.31
CA LEU A 82 4.12 -3.35 -6.22
C LEU A 82 4.62 -4.62 -5.51
N TYR A 83 5.06 -5.63 -6.26
CA TYR A 83 5.62 -6.86 -5.70
C TYR A 83 6.86 -6.58 -4.86
N ALA A 84 7.78 -5.76 -5.37
CA ALA A 84 8.99 -5.36 -4.65
C ALA A 84 8.66 -4.56 -3.39
N TYR A 85 7.65 -3.67 -3.44
CA TYR A 85 7.18 -2.93 -2.27
C TYR A 85 6.69 -3.89 -1.17
N ASN A 86 5.85 -4.87 -1.52
CA ASN A 86 5.30 -5.83 -0.56
C ASN A 86 6.38 -6.76 0.05
N ALA A 87 7.39 -7.14 -0.74
CA ALA A 87 8.54 -7.91 -0.24
C ALA A 87 9.37 -7.09 0.78
N LYS A 88 9.48 -5.77 0.58
CA LYS A 88 10.20 -4.88 1.49
C LYS A 88 9.44 -4.67 2.79
N THR A 89 8.12 -4.47 2.74
CA THR A 89 7.29 -4.24 3.93
C THR A 89 7.17 -5.50 4.80
N SER A 90 7.07 -6.69 4.19
CA SER A 90 7.04 -7.97 4.91
C SER A 90 8.36 -8.29 5.66
N SER A 91 9.49 -7.80 5.16
CA SER A 91 10.83 -8.05 5.76
C SER A 91 11.15 -7.15 6.96
N SER A 92 10.38 -6.08 7.19
CA SER A 92 10.64 -5.09 8.27
C SER A 92 9.85 -5.35 9.56
N SER A 93 9.06 -6.42 9.64
CA SER A 93 8.25 -6.80 10.83
C SER A 93 9.04 -7.58 11.91
N GLY A 94 10.35 -7.74 11.73
CA GLY A 94 11.22 -8.46 12.66
C GLY A 94 11.82 -7.58 13.76
N GLY A 95 11.10 -7.37 14.86
CA GLY A 95 11.74 -7.06 16.14
C GLY A 95 11.06 -6.03 17.02
N GLU A 96 9.96 -6.41 17.70
CA GLU A 96 9.67 -5.85 19.03
C GLU A 96 8.73 -6.80 19.80
N GLN A 97 9.22 -7.99 20.12
CA GLN A 97 8.65 -8.79 21.20
C GLN A 97 9.18 -8.19 22.50
N ALA A 98 8.31 -7.43 23.17
CA ALA A 98 8.56 -6.87 24.48
C ALA A 98 9.01 -7.98 25.46
N ASN A 99 10.22 -7.79 25.95
CA ASN A 99 10.77 -8.43 27.12
C ASN A 99 9.82 -8.23 28.32
N THR A 100 9.19 -9.30 28.79
CA THR A 100 8.90 -9.46 30.23
C THR A 100 9.51 -10.77 30.69
N GLN A 101 10.74 -10.64 31.18
CA GLN A 101 11.41 -11.52 32.12
C GLN A 101 10.41 -12.04 33.19
N HIS A 102 9.81 -13.20 32.99
CA HIS A 102 9.26 -13.97 34.10
C HIS A 102 10.43 -14.73 34.73
N VAL A 103 11.15 -14.04 35.61
CA VAL A 103 12.10 -14.67 36.53
C VAL A 103 11.35 -15.69 37.37
N ASN A 104 11.72 -16.97 37.25
CA ASN A 104 11.49 -17.95 38.30
C ASN A 104 12.48 -17.64 39.43
N PRO A 105 12.03 -17.74 40.68
CA PRO A 105 12.88 -18.34 41.70
C PRO A 105 12.24 -19.64 42.18
N THR A 106 13.02 -20.69 41.96
CA THR A 106 13.06 -21.97 42.64
C THR A 106 12.97 -21.81 44.16
N ASP A 107 12.17 -22.67 44.78
CA ASP A 107 12.44 -23.39 46.04
C ASP A 107 12.92 -22.60 47.28
N GLU A 108 12.11 -22.57 48.34
CA GLU A 108 12.61 -22.87 49.69
C GLU A 108 11.44 -23.16 50.67
N SER A 109 11.39 -24.42 51.11
CA SER A 109 11.26 -24.87 52.51
C SER A 109 10.04 -24.51 53.39
N GLN A 110 9.35 -25.58 53.81
CA GLN A 110 8.61 -25.81 55.08
C GLN A 110 7.33 -25.00 55.35
#